data_AF-A0AAX2EX27-F1
#
_entry.id   AF-A0AAX2EX27-F1
#
_cell.length_a   1.000
_cell.length_b   1.000
_cell.length_c   1.000
_cell.angle_alpha   90.00
_cell.angle_beta   90.00
_cell.angle_gamma   90.00
#
_symmetry.space_group_name_H-M   'P 1'
#
loop_
_entity.id
_entity.type
_entity.pdbx_description
1 polymer ?
#
loop_
_entity_poly.entity_id
_entity_poly.type
_entity_poly.pdbx_seq_one_letter_code
_entity_poly.pdbx_strand_id
1 'polypeptide(L)' 'VPPKISISTLMGHLKGRSAIRLYNRFPHIRKKLWGNHFWSRGYFVDTVGVNEEIIRRYVRHQEKTEQIHEQQMELLE' A
#
# COMPACT_ATOMS: atom_id res chain seq x y z
N VAL A 1 -1.48 -14.42 13.22
CA VAL A 1 -1.37 -15.08 11.90
C VAL A 1 -0.79 -16.46 12.12
N PRO A 2 -1.37 -17.55 11.58
CA PRO A 2 -0.76 -18.88 11.70
C PRO A 2 0.69 -18.86 11.18
N PRO A 3 1.68 -19.41 11.91
CA PRO A 3 3.10 -19.32 11.53
C PRO A 3 3.42 -19.88 10.14
N LYS A 4 2.62 -20.84 9.67
CA LYS A 4 2.72 -21.44 8.32
C LYS A 4 2.36 -20.49 7.17
N ILE A 5 1.74 -19.34 7.47
CA ILE A 5 1.33 -18.36 6.47
C ILE A 5 2.36 -17.24 6.47
N SER A 6 3.01 -17.02 5.34
CA SER A 6 3.89 -15.87 5.19
C SER A 6 3.08 -14.57 5.24
N ILE A 7 3.65 -13.55 5.89
CA ILE A 7 3.01 -12.23 5.95
C ILE A 7 2.86 -11.63 4.56
N SER A 8 3.83 -11.83 3.67
CA SER A 8 3.77 -11.32 2.29
C SER A 8 2.56 -11.89 1.53
N THR A 9 2.30 -13.19 1.63
CA THR A 9 1.11 -13.82 1.03
C THR A 9 -0.17 -13.25 1.63
N LEU A 10 -0.23 -13.13 2.96
CA LEU A 10 -1.39 -12.55 3.62
C LEU A 10 -1.65 -11.11 3.17
N MET A 11 -0.62 -10.26 3.13
CA MET A 11 -0.74 -8.86 2.73
C MET A 11 -1.14 -8.71 1.26
N GLY A 12 -0.62 -9.56 0.36
CA GLY A 12 -1.05 -9.60 -1.03
C GLY A 12 -2.55 -9.91 -1.15
N HIS A 13 -3.02 -10.94 -0.44
CA HIS A 13 -4.44 -11.29 -0.41
C HIS A 13 -5.32 -10.18 0.19
N LEU A 14 -4.92 -9.62 1.34
CA LEU A 14 -5.68 -8.57 2.02
C LEU A 14 -5.80 -7.31 1.16
N LYS A 15 -4.66 -6.79 0.66
CA LYS A 15 -4.64 -5.58 -0.17
C LYS A 15 -5.41 -5.79 -1.48
N GLY A 16 -5.21 -6.93 -2.16
CA GLY A 16 -5.90 -7.22 -3.42
C GLY A 16 -7.41 -7.41 -3.26
N ARG A 17 -7.85 -8.25 -2.33
CA ARG A 17 -9.28 -8.55 -2.15
C ARG A 17 -10.05 -7.35 -1.58
N SER A 18 -9.45 -6.56 -0.69
CA SER A 18 -10.07 -5.34 -0.17
C SER A 18 -10.25 -4.29 -1.28
N ALA A 19 -9.23 -4.06 -2.11
CA ALA A 19 -9.32 -3.13 -3.24
C ALA A 19 -10.46 -3.51 -4.21
N ILE A 20 -10.53 -4.79 -4.62
CA ILE A 20 -11.61 -5.29 -5.50
C ILE A 20 -12.99 -5.06 -4.86
N ARG A 21 -13.15 -5.40 -3.58
CA ARG A 21 -14.42 -5.22 -2.87
C ARG A 21 -14.83 -3.75 -2.79
N LEU A 22 -13.88 -2.86 -2.50
CA LEU A 22 -14.16 -1.42 -2.43
C LEU A 22 -14.49 -0.83 -3.80
N TYR A 23 -13.78 -1.20 -4.86
CA TYR A 23 -14.11 -0.74 -6.20
C TYR A 23 -15.49 -1.22 -6.68
N ASN A 24 -15.86 -2.46 -6.36
CA ASN A 24 -17.19 -2.98 -6.69
C ASN A 24 -18.29 -2.24 -5.93
N ARG A 25 -18.05 -1.88 -4.66
CA ARG A 25 -19.03 -1.18 -3.83
C ARG A 25 -19.11 0.32 -4.13
N PHE A 26 -17.98 0.93 -4.49
CA PHE A 26 -17.86 2.36 -4.73
C PHE A 26 -17.15 2.63 -6.08
N PRO A 27 -17.83 2.40 -7.22
CA PRO A 27 -17.21 2.52 -8.53
C PRO A 27 -16.64 3.92 -8.82
N HIS A 28 -17.21 4.96 -8.19
CA HIS A 28 -16.76 6.35 -8.34
C HIS A 28 -15.35 6.61 -7.80
N ILE A 29 -14.85 5.78 -6.86
CA ILE A 29 -13.49 5.91 -6.30
C ILE A 29 -12.43 5.60 -7.36
N ARG A 30 -12.74 4.73 -8.33
CA ARG A 30 -11.82 4.34 -9.39
C ARG A 30 -11.38 5.50 -10.29
N LYS A 31 -12.20 6.56 -10.38
CA LYS A 31 -11.87 7.79 -11.12
C LYS A 31 -11.02 8.78 -10.30
N LYS A 32 -10.98 8.63 -8.97
CA LYS A 32 -10.27 9.53 -8.05
C LYS A 32 -8.90 8.99 -7.63
N LEU A 33 -8.69 7.68 -7.66
CA LEU A 33 -7.43 7.06 -7.28
C LEU A 33 -6.52 6.90 -8.49
N TRP A 34 -5.29 7.39 -8.34
CA TRP A 34 -4.27 7.55 -9.36
C TRP A 34 -3.92 6.18 -9.97
N GLY A 35 -4.00 6.07 -11.30
CA GLY A 35 -3.52 4.88 -12.03
C GLY A 35 -4.15 3.55 -11.63
N ASN A 36 -5.38 3.52 -11.12
CA ASN A 36 -6.09 2.30 -10.68
C ASN A 36 -5.45 1.59 -9.45
N HIS A 37 -4.52 2.25 -8.75
CA HIS A 37 -3.92 1.74 -7.51
C HIS A 37 -4.75 2.15 -6.29
N PHE A 38 -5.27 1.17 -5.54
CA PHE A 38 -6.04 1.45 -4.32
C PHE A 38 -5.15 1.61 -3.08
N TRP A 39 -4.10 0.80 -2.99
CA TRP A 39 -3.12 0.82 -1.91
C TRP A 39 -1.75 1.19 -2.47
N SER A 40 -0.92 1.83 -1.66
CA SER A 40 0.53 1.96 -1.89
C SER A 40 1.16 0.60 -2.17
N ARG A 41 2.28 0.56 -2.93
CA ARG A 41 3.00 -0.71 -3.22
C ARG A 41 3.52 -1.37 -1.95
N GLY A 42 4.03 -0.58 -1.00
CA GLY A 42 4.65 -1.07 0.23
C GLY A 42 3.66 -1.60 1.28
N TYR A 43 4.20 -2.29 2.29
CA TYR A 43 3.53 -2.53 3.55
C TYR A 43 4.55 -2.56 4.69
N PHE A 44 4.08 -2.27 5.91
CA PHE A 44 4.86 -2.37 7.14
C PHE A 44 4.27 -3.49 8.02
N VAL A 45 5.14 -4.30 8.63
CA VAL A 45 4.75 -5.35 9.58
C VAL A 45 5.71 -5.38 10.75
N ASP A 46 5.18 -5.64 11.94
CA ASP A 46 5.95 -5.89 13.15
C ASP A 46 5.25 -6.99 13.98
N THR A 47 5.97 -7.61 14.91
CA THR A 47 5.54 -8.84 15.58
C THR A 47 4.76 -8.61 16.87
N VAL A 48 5.20 -7.74 17.79
CA VAL A 48 4.41 -7.08 18.86
C VAL A 48 5.29 -5.93 19.40
N GLY A 49 4.77 -4.70 19.57
CA GLY A 49 5.54 -3.58 20.15
C GLY A 49 5.65 -2.31 19.31
N VAL A 50 4.66 -2.03 18.45
CA VAL A 50 4.74 -0.90 17.52
C VAL A 50 4.62 0.45 18.25
N ASN A 51 5.59 1.33 17.99
CA ASN A 51 5.58 2.74 18.37
C ASN A 51 4.98 3.57 17.22
N GLU A 52 4.06 4.49 17.55
CA GLU A 52 3.46 5.43 16.62
C GLU A 52 4.49 6.23 15.80
N GLU A 53 5.63 6.58 16.41
CA GLU A 53 6.73 7.28 15.73
C GLU A 53 7.29 6.48 14.55
N ILE A 54 7.42 5.16 14.70
CA ILE A 54 7.94 4.27 13.66
C ILE A 54 6.94 4.19 12.50
N ILE A 55 5.64 4.08 12.79
CA ILE A 55 4.59 4.10 11.76
C ILE A 55 4.65 5.43 10.98
N ARG A 56 4.72 6.57 11.68
CA ARG A 56 4.80 7.87 11.02
C ARG A 56 6.04 7.99 10.14
N ARG A 57 7.18 7.50 10.62
CA ARG A 57 8.43 7.47 9.84
C ARG A 57 8.29 6.62 8.59
N TYR A 58 7.66 5.45 8.70
CA TYR A 58 7.38 4.59 7.54
C TYR A 58 6.52 5.31 6.50
N VAL A 59 5.42 5.93 6.92
CA VAL A 59 4.51 6.67 6.02
C VAL A 59 5.26 7.79 5.29
N ARG A 60 5.98 8.65 6.01
CA ARG A 60 6.76 9.75 5.41
C ARG A 60 7.83 9.25 4.43
N HIS A 61 8.49 8.14 4.75
CA HIS A 61 9.49 7.55 3.86
C HIS A 61 8.85 6.97 2.59
N GLN A 62 7.68 6.34 2.73
CA GLN A 62 6.93 5.78 1.62
C GLN A 62 6.48 6.89 0.66
N GLU A 63 5.90 7.97 1.18
CA GLU A 63 5.47 9.15 0.41
C GLU A 63 6.64 9.75 -0.38
N LYS A 64 7.80 9.94 0.27
CA LYS A 64 8.99 10.47 -0.41
C LYS A 64 9.49 9.54 -1.52
N THR A 65 9.49 8.23 -1.26
CA THR A 65 9.93 7.24 -2.25
C THR A 65 8.99 7.20 -3.45
N GLU A 66 7.68 7.32 -3.22
CA GLU A 66 6.67 7.39 -4.28
C GLU A 66 6.82 8.64 -5.15
N GLN A 67 7.03 9.82 -4.54
CA GLN A 67 7.30 11.06 -5.28
C GLN A 67 8.56 10.95 -6.16
N ILE A 68 9.64 10.38 -5.62
CA ILE A 68 10.87 10.16 -6.40
C ILE A 68 10.62 9.20 -7.57
N HIS A 69 9.87 8.12 -7.33
CA HIS A 69 9.54 7.16 -8.37
C HIS A 69 8.69 7.79 -9.47
N GLU A 70 7.67 8.57 -9.12
CA GLU A 70 6.83 9.30 -10.08
C GLU A 70 7.68 10.26 -10.93
N GLN A 71 8.53 11.07 -10.29
CA GLN A 71 9.43 12.00 -11.00
C GLN A 71 10.41 11.27 -11.92
N GLN A 72 10.93 10.10 -11.52
CA GLN A 72 11.79 9.27 -12.37
C GLN A 72 11.03 8.71 -13.58
N MET A 73 9.78 8.31 -13.41
CA MET A 73 8.95 7.82 -14.50
C MET A 73 8.61 8.92 -15.50
N GLU A 74 8.33 10.14 -15.03
CA GLU A 74 8.10 11.32 -15.88
C GLU A 74 9.33 11.69 -16.72
N LEU A 75 10.54 11.50 -16.20
CA LEU A 75 11.79 11.77 -16.93
C LEU A 75 12.10 10.71 -18.01
N LEU A 76 11.46 9.55 -17.95
CA LEU A 76 11.64 8.44 -18.89
C LEU A 76 10.57 8.44 -20.02
N GLU A 77 9.53 9.27 -19.90
CA GLU A 77 8.52 9.54 -20.94
C GLU A 77 8.93 10.73 -21.83
#